data_AF-A0A8R1E6F6-F1
#
_entry.id   AF-A0A8R1E6F6-F1
#
_cell.length_a   1.000
_cell.length_b   1.000
_cell.length_c   1.000
_cell.angle_alpha   90.00
_cell.angle_beta   90.00
_cell.angle_gamma   90.00
#
_symmetry.space_group_name_H-M   'P 1'
#
loop_
_entity.id
_entity.type
_entity.pdbx_description
1 polymer ?
#
loop_
_entity_poly.entity_id
_entity_poly.type
_entity_poly.pdbx_seq_one_letter_code
_entity_poly.pdbx_strand_id
1 'polypeptide(L)'
;MEWMKGMGMDSGPEALILYLANQTEFVGASSLATTSAAYKLVNGSLGEAFNQIIADIVNARRREEALVRKPPKILSEKEIDQIVNVNMSIGDRKTRSEFVFTNLNNSMKLTSSAVSKITREAMEKAGIQDARHHDLRRSSANALQGQGMDIDQIRRRGRWKSQKGLARYLVDRPEAQGLKSVERAEPESEAGEAEEFCSALIDHDYL
;
A
#
# COMPACT_ATOMS: atom_id res chain seq x y z
N MET A 1 16.68 13.20 12.50
CA MET A 1 17.36 14.26 13.27
C MET A 1 18.73 14.62 12.67
N GLU A 2 18.93 14.49 11.35
CA GLU A 2 20.21 14.86 10.71
C GLU A 2 20.38 16.38 10.60
N TRP A 3 19.28 17.13 10.45
CA TRP A 3 19.28 18.59 10.45
C TRP A 3 19.82 19.18 11.76
N MET A 4 19.40 18.63 12.92
CA MET A 4 19.90 19.04 14.23
C MET A 4 21.39 18.73 14.43
N LYS A 5 21.83 17.54 13.97
CA LYS A 5 23.25 17.16 13.96
C LYS A 5 24.08 18.07 13.05
N GLY A 6 23.53 18.50 11.92
CA GLY A 6 24.16 19.43 10.98
C GLY A 6 24.29 20.87 11.51
N MET A 7 23.42 21.28 12.43
CA MET A 7 23.52 22.57 13.13
C MET A 7 24.38 22.53 14.40
N GLY A 8 24.98 21.38 14.73
CA GLY A 8 25.77 21.21 15.94
C GLY A 8 24.95 21.28 17.23
N MET A 9 23.65 21.00 17.16
CA MET A 9 22.75 21.05 18.31
C MET A 9 22.61 19.67 18.94
N ASP A 10 22.71 19.61 20.26
CA ASP A 10 22.43 18.40 21.02
C ASP A 10 20.96 17.99 20.82
N SER A 11 20.68 16.69 20.89
CA SER A 11 19.35 16.11 20.61
C SER A 11 18.32 16.38 21.71
N GLY A 12 18.41 17.53 22.38
CA GLY A 12 17.57 17.94 23.50
C GLY A 12 16.22 18.55 23.08
N PRO A 13 15.34 18.78 24.06
CA PRO A 13 14.03 19.40 23.86
C PRO A 13 14.05 20.77 23.17
N GLU A 14 15.08 21.57 23.41
CA GLU A 14 15.29 22.90 22.84
C GLU A 14 15.47 22.82 21.33
N ALA A 15 16.21 21.81 20.88
CA ALA A 15 16.47 21.59 19.48
C ALA A 15 15.23 21.02 18.75
N LEU A 16 14.34 20.30 19.45
CA LEU A 16 13.01 19.98 18.93
C LEU A 16 12.17 21.24 18.71
N ILE A 17 12.16 22.19 19.66
CA ILE A 17 11.39 23.44 19.51
C ILE A 17 11.87 24.22 18.30
N LEU A 18 13.18 24.40 18.17
CA LEU A 18 13.76 25.14 17.04
C LEU A 18 13.53 24.42 15.71
N TYR A 19 13.59 23.08 15.71
CA TYR A 19 13.20 22.30 14.55
C TYR A 19 11.72 22.51 14.18
N LEU A 20 10.80 22.39 15.13
CA LEU A 20 9.36 22.59 14.87
C LEU A 20 9.06 24.01 14.39
N ALA A 21 9.71 25.02 14.98
CA ALA A 21 9.60 26.41 14.57
C ALA A 21 10.03 26.60 13.11
N ASN A 22 11.19 26.06 12.73
CA ASN A 22 11.68 26.09 11.35
C ASN A 22 10.76 25.31 10.38
N GLN A 23 10.21 24.18 10.84
CA GLN A 23 9.32 23.37 10.00
C GLN A 23 7.95 24.00 9.78
N THR A 24 7.53 25.01 10.56
CA THR A 24 6.23 25.65 10.38
C THR A 24 6.06 26.26 8.98
N GLU A 25 7.14 26.68 8.31
CA GLU A 25 7.08 27.19 6.94
C GLU A 25 6.75 26.11 5.90
N PHE A 26 7.13 24.85 6.16
CA PHE A 26 7.12 23.76 5.18
C PHE A 26 6.02 22.72 5.44
N VAL A 27 5.62 22.53 6.69
CA VAL A 27 4.70 21.45 7.07
C VAL A 27 3.46 21.98 7.80
N GLY A 28 2.43 21.14 7.81
CA GLY A 28 1.17 21.47 8.48
C GLY A 28 1.17 21.16 9.98
N ALA A 29 0.20 21.73 10.70
CA ALA A 29 0.04 21.58 12.15
C ALA A 29 -0.07 20.11 12.59
N SER A 30 -0.70 19.26 11.79
CA SER A 30 -0.79 17.82 12.05
C SER A 30 0.58 17.14 12.02
N SER A 31 1.42 17.47 11.03
CA SER A 31 2.77 16.90 10.90
C SER A 31 3.69 17.36 12.04
N LEU A 32 3.57 18.62 12.49
CA LEU A 32 4.27 19.12 13.67
C LEU A 32 3.86 18.36 14.94
N ALA A 33 2.56 18.12 15.12
CA ALA A 33 2.04 17.35 16.25
C ALA A 33 2.55 15.90 16.24
N THR A 34 2.55 15.25 15.06
CA THR A 34 3.11 13.89 14.89
C THR A 34 4.61 13.85 15.19
N THR A 35 5.37 14.84 14.75
CA THR A 35 6.81 14.95 15.02
C THR A 35 7.08 15.09 16.52
N SER A 36 6.33 15.96 17.21
CA SER A 36 6.42 16.12 18.67
C SER A 36 6.06 14.84 19.41
N ALA A 37 4.99 14.15 19.00
CA ALA A 37 4.59 12.88 19.59
C ALA A 37 5.68 11.81 19.39
N ALA A 38 6.26 11.71 18.19
CA ALA A 38 7.36 10.79 17.90
C ALA A 38 8.59 11.07 18.76
N TYR A 39 8.94 12.34 18.96
CA TYR A 39 10.04 12.71 19.85
C TYR A 39 9.78 12.27 21.30
N LYS A 40 8.55 12.48 21.81
CA LYS A 40 8.15 12.06 23.16
C LYS A 40 8.17 10.54 23.35
N LEU A 41 7.87 9.77 22.30
CA LEU A 41 7.96 8.31 22.35
C LEU A 41 9.41 7.82 22.52
N VAL A 42 10.38 8.51 21.92
CA VAL A 42 11.80 8.11 21.95
C VAL A 42 12.52 8.64 23.18
N ASN A 43 12.23 9.88 23.59
CA ASN A 43 12.97 10.60 24.63
C ASN A 43 12.19 10.72 25.96
N GLY A 44 10.99 10.14 26.03
CA GLY A 44 10.11 10.22 27.19
C GLY A 44 9.32 11.54 27.27
N SER A 45 8.68 11.75 28.43
CA SER A 45 7.85 12.95 28.64
C SER A 45 8.71 14.20 28.71
N LEU A 46 8.30 15.23 27.97
CA LEU A 46 8.86 16.58 28.06
C LEU A 46 8.30 17.32 29.29
N GLY A 47 9.04 18.31 29.77
CA GLY A 47 8.56 19.23 30.81
C GLY A 47 7.32 20.02 30.36
N GLU A 48 6.51 20.45 31.31
CA GLU A 48 5.23 21.14 31.06
C GLU A 48 5.40 22.43 30.23
N ALA A 49 6.44 23.23 30.52
CA ALA A 49 6.78 24.42 29.75
C ALA A 49 7.10 24.11 28.27
N PHE A 50 7.83 23.02 28.00
CA PHE A 50 8.12 22.58 26.64
C PHE A 50 6.87 22.11 25.91
N ASN A 51 5.98 21.40 26.61
CA ASN A 51 4.70 20.97 26.05
C ASN A 51 3.82 22.16 25.66
N GLN A 52 3.80 23.21 26.48
CA GLN A 52 3.04 24.42 26.19
C GLN A 52 3.59 25.13 24.94
N ILE A 53 4.92 25.31 24.85
CA ILE A 53 5.54 25.95 23.67
C ILE A 53 5.24 25.16 22.39
N ILE A 54 5.34 23.83 22.44
CA ILE A 54 5.02 23.00 21.27
C ILE A 54 3.54 23.10 20.89
N ALA A 55 2.64 23.12 21.89
CA ALA A 55 1.22 23.30 21.66
C ALA A 55 0.93 24.67 21.01
N ASP A 56 1.60 25.73 21.46
CA ASP A 56 1.45 27.07 20.91
C ASP A 56 1.92 27.14 19.45
N ILE A 57 3.06 26.51 19.12
CA ILE A 57 3.56 26.39 17.73
C ILE A 57 2.55 25.65 16.84
N VAL A 58 2.03 24.51 17.30
CA VAL A 58 1.05 23.70 16.54
C VAL A 58 -0.26 24.48 16.35
N ASN A 59 -0.74 25.16 17.40
CA ASN A 59 -1.97 25.92 17.35
C ASN A 59 -1.85 27.18 16.50
N ALA A 60 -0.71 27.88 16.53
CA ALA A 60 -0.44 29.01 15.64
C ALA A 60 -0.50 28.57 14.18
N ARG A 61 0.17 27.47 13.83
CA ARG A 61 0.10 26.91 12.48
C ARG A 61 -1.30 26.48 12.08
N ARG A 62 -2.06 25.88 12.99
CA ARG A 62 -3.45 25.48 12.75
C ARG A 62 -4.36 26.69 12.47
N ARG A 63 -4.10 27.84 13.10
CA ARG A 63 -4.85 29.09 12.83
C ARG A 63 -4.54 29.62 11.42
N GLU A 64 -3.28 29.63 11.01
CA GLU A 64 -2.88 30.00 9.64
C GLU A 64 -3.54 29.09 8.59
N GLU A 65 -3.52 27.77 8.82
CA GLU A 65 -4.20 26.81 7.95
C GLU A 65 -5.70 27.06 7.86
N ALA A 66 -6.34 27.40 8.99
CA ALA A 66 -7.77 27.68 9.04
C ALA A 66 -8.17 28.94 8.24
N LEU A 67 -7.28 29.94 8.14
CA LEU A 67 -7.51 31.13 7.31
C LEU A 67 -7.52 30.80 5.81
N VAL A 68 -6.74 29.81 5.38
CA VAL A 68 -6.61 29.40 3.97
C VAL A 68 -7.58 28.27 3.58
N ARG A 69 -8.05 27.49 4.56
CA ARG A 69 -8.90 26.33 4.31
C ARG A 69 -10.31 26.75 3.89
N LYS A 70 -10.73 26.33 2.70
CA LYS A 70 -12.13 26.42 2.29
C LYS A 70 -12.98 25.54 3.24
N PRO A 71 -14.13 26.03 3.72
CA PRO A 71 -15.01 25.23 4.55
C PRO A 71 -15.42 23.95 3.78
N PRO A 72 -15.66 22.83 4.48
CA PRO A 72 -16.18 21.63 3.85
C PRO A 72 -17.47 21.99 3.10
N LYS A 73 -17.53 21.60 1.82
CA LYS A 73 -18.71 21.83 0.99
C LYS A 73 -19.88 21.07 1.61
N ILE A 74 -20.85 21.80 2.15
CA ILE A 74 -22.13 21.22 2.57
C ILE A 74 -22.82 20.76 1.28
N LEU A 75 -23.06 19.45 1.18
CA LEU A 75 -23.69 18.85 0.01
C LEU A 75 -25.19 19.15 0.03
N SER A 76 -25.72 19.51 -1.13
CA SER A 76 -27.17 19.64 -1.33
C SER A 76 -27.85 18.28 -1.32
N GLU A 77 -29.15 18.26 -1.01
CA GLU A 77 -29.97 17.04 -1.01
C GLU A 77 -29.87 16.28 -2.35
N LYS A 78 -29.85 17.01 -3.47
CA LYS A 78 -29.63 16.44 -4.82
C LYS A 78 -28.27 15.74 -4.98
N GLU A 79 -27.21 16.26 -4.38
CA GLU A 79 -25.88 15.64 -4.43
C GLU A 79 -25.82 14.39 -3.54
N ILE A 80 -26.53 14.40 -2.41
CA ILE A 80 -26.69 13.22 -1.56
C ILE A 80 -27.49 12.14 -2.31
N ASP A 81 -28.59 12.50 -2.96
CA ASP A 81 -29.38 11.58 -3.79
C ASP A 81 -28.56 10.99 -4.94
N GLN A 82 -27.68 11.78 -5.56
CA GLN A 82 -26.78 11.30 -6.60
C GLN A 82 -25.78 10.28 -6.05
N ILE A 83 -25.21 10.53 -4.86
CA ILE A 83 -24.30 9.57 -4.19
C ILE A 83 -25.03 8.28 -3.82
N VAL A 84 -26.23 8.40 -3.24
CA VAL A 84 -27.06 7.25 -2.87
C VAL A 84 -27.45 6.45 -4.11
N ASN A 85 -27.88 7.10 -5.20
CA ASN A 85 -28.25 6.42 -6.44
C ASN A 85 -27.04 5.75 -7.12
N VAL A 86 -25.85 6.37 -7.09
CA VAL A 86 -24.61 5.73 -7.55
C VAL A 86 -24.31 4.49 -6.71
N ASN A 87 -24.45 4.56 -5.39
CA ASN A 87 -24.18 3.42 -4.51
C ASN A 87 -25.24 2.31 -4.57
N MET A 88 -26.52 2.68 -4.78
CA MET A 88 -27.63 1.73 -4.95
C MET A 88 -27.66 1.09 -6.34
N SER A 89 -27.13 1.77 -7.37
CA SER A 89 -26.98 1.21 -8.72
C SER A 89 -25.83 0.21 -8.86
N ILE A 90 -24.94 0.09 -7.86
CA ILE A 90 -23.98 -1.03 -7.77
C ILE A 90 -24.73 -2.38 -7.70
N GLY A 91 -26.00 -2.38 -7.29
CA GLY A 91 -26.87 -3.56 -7.30
C GLY A 91 -27.59 -3.86 -8.62
N ASP A 92 -27.61 -2.94 -9.60
CA ASP A 92 -28.42 -3.10 -10.80
C ASP A 92 -27.57 -3.39 -12.05
N ARG A 93 -27.72 -4.61 -12.58
CA ARG A 93 -26.87 -5.28 -13.57
C ARG A 93 -27.05 -4.75 -15.00
N LYS A 94 -27.22 -3.43 -15.19
CA LYS A 94 -27.41 -2.80 -16.50
C LYS A 94 -26.24 -1.94 -17.00
N THR A 95 -25.21 -1.73 -16.18
CA THR A 95 -23.95 -1.08 -16.56
C THR A 95 -22.82 -2.10 -16.52
N ARG A 96 -22.83 -3.07 -17.45
CA ARG A 96 -21.61 -3.86 -17.69
C ARG A 96 -20.57 -2.91 -18.25
N SER A 97 -19.63 -2.49 -17.41
CA SER A 97 -18.46 -1.77 -17.88
C SER A 97 -17.74 -2.59 -18.94
N GLU A 98 -17.26 -1.93 -19.99
CA GLU A 98 -16.41 -2.57 -21.01
C GLU A 98 -15.15 -3.21 -20.38
N PHE A 99 -14.74 -2.72 -19.21
CA PHE A 99 -13.56 -3.17 -18.49
C PHE A 99 -13.91 -4.20 -17.41
N VAL A 100 -13.11 -5.27 -17.33
CA VAL A 100 -13.18 -6.30 -16.26
C VAL A 100 -12.91 -5.69 -14.88
N PHE A 101 -12.04 -4.68 -14.82
CA PHE A 101 -11.75 -3.92 -13.61
C PHE A 101 -12.02 -2.44 -13.85
N THR A 102 -12.93 -1.87 -13.08
CA THR A 102 -13.33 -0.47 -13.18
C THR A 102 -12.97 0.33 -11.96
N ASN A 103 -12.88 1.64 -12.17
CA ASN A 103 -12.90 2.60 -11.09
C ASN A 103 -14.32 2.68 -10.51
N LEU A 104 -14.45 2.40 -9.21
CA LEU A 104 -15.74 2.36 -8.50
C LEU A 104 -16.49 3.70 -8.55
N ASN A 105 -15.79 4.82 -8.71
CA ASN A 105 -16.43 6.14 -8.68
C ASN A 105 -17.11 6.53 -9.99
N ASN A 106 -16.65 5.99 -11.12
CA ASN A 106 -17.11 6.44 -12.44
C ASN A 106 -17.25 5.31 -13.48
N SER A 107 -17.07 4.05 -13.08
CA SER A 107 -17.12 2.87 -13.95
C SER A 107 -16.17 2.90 -15.16
N MET A 108 -15.15 3.78 -15.16
CA MET A 108 -14.16 3.88 -16.22
C MET A 108 -12.98 2.92 -16.00
N LYS A 109 -12.15 2.78 -17.03
CA LYS A 109 -10.87 2.06 -16.97
C LYS A 109 -9.99 2.57 -15.83
N LEU A 110 -9.39 1.65 -15.08
CA LEU A 110 -8.35 2.00 -14.12
C LEU A 110 -7.14 2.65 -14.83
N THR A 111 -6.64 3.74 -14.27
CA THR A 111 -5.43 4.38 -14.77
C THR A 111 -4.20 3.52 -14.43
N SER A 112 -3.13 3.65 -15.22
CA SER A 112 -1.86 2.96 -14.94
C SER A 112 -1.29 3.30 -13.55
N SER A 113 -1.48 4.55 -13.11
CA SER A 113 -1.11 4.99 -11.77
C SER A 113 -1.93 4.32 -10.67
N ALA A 114 -3.23 4.14 -10.88
CA ALA A 114 -4.09 3.42 -9.94
C ALA A 114 -3.67 1.96 -9.80
N VAL A 115 -3.41 1.26 -10.91
CA VAL A 115 -2.93 -0.13 -10.90
C VAL A 115 -1.59 -0.23 -10.16
N SER A 116 -0.67 0.70 -10.42
CA SER A 116 0.63 0.75 -9.74
C SER A 116 0.48 0.95 -8.24
N LYS A 117 -0.41 1.87 -7.83
CA LYS A 117 -0.69 2.15 -6.42
C LYS A 117 -1.30 0.95 -5.71
N ILE A 118 -2.34 0.34 -6.29
CA ILE A 118 -3.00 -0.85 -5.73
C ILE A 118 -2.00 -1.99 -5.57
N THR A 119 -1.13 -2.21 -6.56
CA THR A 119 -0.13 -3.28 -6.49
C THR A 119 0.90 -3.00 -5.39
N ARG A 120 1.39 -1.76 -5.28
CA ARG A 120 2.33 -1.37 -4.22
C ARG A 120 1.72 -1.57 -2.83
N GLU A 121 0.49 -1.10 -2.61
CA GLU A 121 -0.20 -1.26 -1.33
C GLU A 121 -0.44 -2.74 -0.98
N ALA A 122 -0.75 -3.59 -1.96
CA ALA A 122 -0.89 -5.02 -1.73
C ALA A 122 0.45 -5.69 -1.34
N MET A 123 1.54 -5.27 -1.96
CA MET A 123 2.89 -5.75 -1.65
C MET A 123 3.37 -5.29 -0.29
N GLU A 124 3.14 -4.02 0.05
CA GLU A 124 3.47 -3.46 1.37
C GLU A 124 2.72 -4.20 2.49
N LYS A 125 1.44 -4.52 2.28
CA LYS A 125 0.65 -5.36 3.21
C LYS A 125 1.21 -6.77 3.37
N ALA A 126 1.82 -7.31 2.32
CA ALA A 126 2.52 -8.59 2.35
C ALA A 126 3.95 -8.49 2.92
N GLY A 127 4.37 -7.30 3.40
CA GLY A 127 5.71 -7.05 3.92
C GLY A 127 6.80 -6.85 2.87
N ILE A 128 6.43 -6.75 1.59
CA ILE A 128 7.36 -6.55 0.48
C ILE A 128 7.45 -5.05 0.17
N GLN A 129 8.58 -4.44 0.50
CA GLN A 129 8.85 -3.03 0.25
C GLN A 129 9.36 -2.80 -1.19
N ASP A 130 9.14 -1.59 -1.72
CA ASP A 130 9.61 -1.12 -3.03
C ASP A 130 9.24 -1.97 -4.26
N ALA A 131 8.23 -2.83 -4.14
CA ALA A 131 7.76 -3.65 -5.24
C ALA A 131 6.91 -2.86 -6.25
N ARG A 132 7.25 -3.02 -7.54
CA ARG A 132 6.48 -2.48 -8.67
C ARG A 132 5.67 -3.59 -9.31
N HIS A 133 4.57 -3.24 -9.98
CA HIS A 133 3.76 -4.22 -10.71
C HIS A 133 4.52 -4.94 -11.83
N HIS A 134 5.61 -4.36 -12.36
CA HIS A 134 6.50 -5.05 -13.30
C HIS A 134 7.29 -6.19 -12.64
N ASP A 135 7.53 -6.13 -11.34
CA ASP A 135 8.25 -7.16 -10.59
C ASP A 135 7.38 -8.42 -10.42
N LEU A 136 6.05 -8.29 -10.41
CA LEU A 136 5.14 -9.44 -10.54
C LEU A 136 5.34 -10.20 -11.85
N ARG A 137 5.44 -9.45 -12.96
CA ARG A 137 5.68 -10.05 -14.28
C ARG A 137 7.04 -10.75 -14.33
N ARG A 138 8.04 -10.18 -13.64
CA ARG A 138 9.37 -10.78 -13.47
C ARG A 138 9.30 -12.06 -12.64
N SER A 139 8.67 -12.00 -11.48
CA SER A 139 8.51 -13.12 -10.55
C SER A 139 7.80 -14.30 -11.23
N SER A 140 6.71 -14.02 -11.95
CA SER A 140 5.98 -15.05 -12.72
C SER A 140 6.85 -15.73 -13.79
N ALA A 141 7.70 -14.99 -14.50
CA ALA A 141 8.61 -15.58 -15.48
C ALA A 141 9.63 -16.52 -14.82
N ASN A 142 10.20 -16.11 -13.68
CA ASN A 142 11.14 -16.94 -12.92
C ASN A 142 10.45 -18.16 -12.31
N ALA A 143 9.21 -18.05 -11.83
CA ALA A 143 8.44 -19.17 -11.30
C ALA A 143 8.15 -20.23 -12.37
N LEU A 144 7.79 -19.82 -13.59
CA LEU A 144 7.61 -20.74 -14.72
C LEU A 144 8.91 -21.47 -15.09
N GLN A 145 10.04 -20.77 -15.04
CA GLN A 145 11.35 -21.39 -15.24
C GLN A 145 11.69 -22.36 -14.08
N GLY A 146 11.31 -22.01 -12.84
CA GLY A 146 11.36 -22.87 -11.66
C GLY A 146 10.65 -24.20 -11.87
N GLN A 147 9.49 -24.17 -12.52
CA GLN A 147 8.67 -25.33 -12.88
C GLN A 147 9.23 -26.13 -14.07
N GLY A 148 10.41 -25.77 -14.60
CA GLY A 148 11.05 -26.47 -15.72
C GLY A 148 10.54 -26.07 -17.11
N MET A 149 9.77 -24.97 -17.22
CA MET A 149 9.30 -24.48 -18.50
C MET A 149 10.44 -23.90 -19.34
N ASP A 150 10.48 -24.25 -20.63
CA ASP A 150 11.49 -23.74 -21.55
C ASP A 150 11.30 -22.24 -21.86
N ILE A 151 12.40 -21.57 -22.21
CA ILE A 151 12.43 -20.12 -22.47
C ILE A 151 11.44 -19.72 -23.58
N ASP A 152 11.23 -20.55 -24.61
CA ASP A 152 10.28 -20.24 -25.68
C ASP A 152 8.83 -20.47 -25.27
N GLN A 153 8.57 -21.36 -24.33
CA GLN A 153 7.25 -21.54 -23.73
C GLN A 153 6.91 -20.33 -22.84
N ILE A 154 7.86 -19.87 -22.01
CA ILE A 154 7.71 -18.68 -21.17
C ILE A 154 7.49 -17.43 -22.05
N ARG A 155 8.29 -17.26 -23.11
CA ARG A 155 8.17 -16.16 -24.08
C ARG A 155 6.78 -16.09 -24.68
N ARG A 156 6.27 -17.22 -25.16
CA ARG A 156 4.91 -17.33 -25.73
C ARG A 156 3.84 -17.02 -24.69
N ARG A 157 3.98 -17.59 -23.48
CA ARG A 157 2.99 -17.44 -22.40
C ARG A 157 2.84 -16.00 -21.91
N GLY A 158 3.93 -15.30 -21.63
CA GLY A 158 3.87 -13.88 -21.23
C GLY A 158 4.03 -12.89 -22.38
N ARG A 159 3.86 -13.36 -23.63
CA ARG A 159 3.79 -12.54 -24.85
C ARG A 159 4.97 -11.58 -25.03
N TRP A 160 6.19 -12.06 -24.80
CA TRP A 160 7.39 -11.28 -25.06
C TRP A 160 7.73 -11.27 -26.55
N LYS A 161 8.05 -10.10 -27.08
CA LYS A 161 8.39 -9.90 -28.51
C LYS A 161 9.68 -10.62 -28.91
N SER A 162 10.60 -10.86 -27.98
CA SER A 162 11.88 -11.52 -28.24
C SER A 162 12.39 -12.27 -27.01
N GLN A 163 13.19 -13.31 -27.24
CA GLN A 163 13.89 -14.04 -26.16
C GLN A 163 14.84 -13.10 -25.40
N LYS A 164 15.55 -12.20 -26.10
CA LYS A 164 16.40 -11.17 -25.49
C LYS A 164 15.63 -10.24 -24.54
N GLY A 165 14.37 -9.94 -24.86
CA GLY A 165 13.50 -9.14 -23.99
C GLY A 165 13.07 -9.89 -22.74
N LEU A 166 12.81 -11.19 -22.85
CA LEU A 166 12.50 -12.08 -21.73
C LEU A 166 13.72 -12.32 -20.82
N ALA A 167 14.91 -12.51 -21.40
CA ALA A 167 16.14 -12.80 -20.66
C ALA A 167 16.46 -11.74 -19.58
N ARG A 168 16.01 -10.48 -19.75
CA ARG A 168 16.16 -9.42 -18.74
C ARG A 168 15.33 -9.62 -17.46
N TYR A 169 14.26 -10.41 -17.57
CA TYR A 169 13.36 -10.73 -16.46
C TYR A 169 13.78 -12.03 -15.75
N LEU A 170 14.54 -12.88 -16.42
CA LEU A 170 15.13 -14.07 -15.82
C LEU A 170 16.38 -13.62 -15.06
N VAL A 171 16.30 -13.59 -13.74
CA VAL A 171 17.43 -13.22 -12.89
C VAL A 171 17.74 -14.37 -11.96
N ASP A 172 19.04 -14.53 -11.72
CA ASP A 172 19.66 -15.59 -10.93
C ASP A 172 18.83 -15.94 -9.69
N ARG A 173 18.55 -17.23 -9.56
CA ARG A 173 17.83 -17.78 -8.41
C ARG A 173 18.59 -17.43 -7.12
N PRO A 174 17.91 -17.23 -5.98
CA PRO A 174 18.58 -17.07 -4.69
C PRO A 174 19.58 -18.20 -4.40
N GLU A 175 19.25 -19.43 -4.82
CA GLU A 175 20.16 -20.59 -4.71
C GLU A 175 21.46 -20.42 -5.51
N ALA A 176 21.40 -19.77 -6.68
CA ALA A 176 22.56 -19.46 -7.53
C ALA A 176 23.41 -18.30 -6.97
N GLN A 177 22.81 -17.46 -6.13
CA GLN A 177 23.49 -16.39 -5.37
C GLN A 177 24.05 -16.88 -4.02
N GLY A 178 23.98 -18.19 -3.74
CA GLY A 178 24.49 -18.81 -2.51
C GLY A 178 23.55 -18.71 -1.30
N LEU A 179 22.31 -18.26 -1.48
CA LEU A 179 21.30 -18.24 -0.43
C LEU A 179 20.63 -19.62 -0.37
N LYS A 180 20.81 -20.33 0.75
CA LYS A 180 20.11 -21.59 1.00
C LYS A 180 18.61 -21.32 1.16
N SER A 181 17.79 -22.16 0.55
CA SER A 181 16.35 -22.19 0.84
C SER A 181 16.16 -22.37 2.34
N VAL A 182 15.51 -21.41 3.00
CA VAL A 182 15.00 -21.65 4.35
C VAL A 182 13.93 -22.71 4.20
N GLU A 183 14.22 -23.93 4.65
CA GLU A 183 13.22 -24.99 4.74
C GLU A 183 12.03 -24.43 5.51
N ARG A 184 10.92 -24.25 4.80
CA ARG A 184 9.63 -24.02 5.42
C ARG A 184 9.34 -25.31 6.17
N ALA A 185 9.39 -25.27 7.50
CA ALA A 185 8.96 -26.38 8.33
C ALA A 185 7.57 -26.82 7.84
N GLU A 186 7.50 -28.02 7.28
CA GLU A 186 6.24 -28.69 6.98
C GLU A 186 5.46 -28.76 8.29
N PRO A 187 4.19 -28.33 8.35
CA PRO A 187 3.36 -28.62 9.51
C PRO A 187 3.26 -30.15 9.62
N GLU A 188 3.69 -30.69 10.75
CA GLU A 188 3.59 -32.12 11.06
C GLU A 188 2.13 -32.56 10.82
N SER A 189 1.95 -33.47 9.87
CA SER A 189 0.67 -34.06 9.54
C SER A 189 0.29 -35.07 10.63
N GLU A 190 -0.57 -34.66 11.57
CA GLU A 190 -1.41 -35.63 12.28
C GLU A 190 -2.52 -36.08 11.33
N ALA A 191 -2.22 -37.12 10.55
CA ALA A 191 -3.20 -37.90 9.83
C ALA A 191 -3.89 -38.83 10.83
N GLY A 192 -5.11 -38.46 11.25
CA GLY A 192 -5.98 -39.29 12.07
C GLY A 192 -7.43 -39.10 11.64
N GLU A 193 -7.90 -40.06 10.83
CA GLU A 193 -9.30 -40.51 10.75
C GLU A 193 -10.40 -39.49 10.39
N ALA A 194 -10.79 -39.45 9.11
CA ALA A 194 -12.19 -39.35 8.68
C ALA A 194 -12.32 -39.62 7.16
N GLU A 195 -12.09 -40.86 6.74
CA GLU A 195 -12.74 -41.38 5.53
C GLU A 195 -14.15 -41.83 5.90
N GLU A 196 -15.17 -41.01 5.60
CA GLU A 196 -16.55 -41.36 5.21
C GLU A 196 -17.45 -40.13 5.42
N PHE A 197 -18.47 -39.97 4.55
CA PHE A 197 -19.42 -38.84 4.41
C PHE A 197 -18.87 -37.65 3.60
N CYS A 198 -19.26 -37.35 2.37
CA CYS A 198 -20.44 -37.70 1.58
C CYS A 198 -20.09 -37.67 0.09
N SER A 199 -19.88 -38.84 -0.51
CA SER A 199 -20.24 -39.05 -1.92
C SER A 199 -21.74 -39.32 -1.98
N ALA A 200 -22.56 -38.27 -1.98
CA ALA A 200 -23.97 -38.36 -2.31
C ALA A 200 -24.51 -36.97 -2.68
N LEU A 201 -25.22 -36.91 -3.82
CA LEU A 201 -25.97 -35.78 -4.37
C LEU A 201 -25.18 -34.70 -5.12
N ILE A 202 -24.65 -35.07 -6.28
CA ILE A 202 -24.92 -34.29 -7.49
C ILE A 202 -25.44 -35.28 -8.52
N ASP A 203 -26.77 -35.42 -8.58
CA ASP A 203 -27.50 -35.82 -9.78
C ASP A 203 -28.94 -35.36 -9.61
N HIS A 204 -29.21 -34.16 -10.12
CA HIS A 204 -30.51 -33.86 -10.69
C HIS A 204 -30.33 -32.80 -11.77
N ASP A 205 -30.12 -33.30 -12.98
CA ASP A 205 -30.47 -32.60 -14.20
C ASP A 205 -31.95 -32.19 -14.13
N TYR A 206 -32.19 -30.92 -14.41
CA TYR A 206 -33.48 -30.42 -14.84
C TYR A 206 -33.51 -30.48 -16.37
N LEU A 207 -34.40 -31.35 -16.87
CA LEU A 207 -34.91 -31.51 -18.25
C LEU A 207 -34.05 -32.32 -19.24
#